data_AF-A0A7V8YME2-F1
#
_entry.id   AF-A0A7V8YME2-F1
#
_cell.length_a   1.000
_cell.length_b   1.000
_cell.length_c   1.000
_cell.angle_alpha   90.00
_cell.angle_beta   90.00
_cell.angle_gamma   90.00
#
_symmetry.space_group_name_H-M   'P 1'
#
loop_
_entity.id
_entity.type
_entity.pdbx_description
1 polymer ?
#
loop_
_entity_poly.entity_id
_entity_poly.type
_entity_poly.pdbx_seq_one_letter_code
_entity_poly.pdbx_strand_id
1 'polypeptide(L)'
;MTDEERRARLGELADEIEAEMRRLGVWSESPPTEERVLEGGAFGVGTVPFEYWIQVVLLARLRQVAAGEIPIPGRSSVGVQAAREWDTAGYDTSHLQDLIHEVDAVAGGRR
;
A
#
# COMPACT_ATOMS: atom_id res chain seq x y z
N MET A 1 8.13 -19.25 4.32
CA MET A 1 8.69 -17.93 4.01
C MET A 1 9.35 -17.41 5.27
N THR A 2 10.67 -17.25 5.26
CA THR A 2 11.43 -16.64 6.36
C THR A 2 11.12 -15.15 6.45
N ASP A 3 11.47 -14.50 7.56
CA ASP A 3 11.27 -13.04 7.68
C ASP A 3 12.11 -12.26 6.66
N GLU A 4 13.26 -12.77 6.25
CA GLU A 4 14.08 -12.16 5.19
C GLU A 4 13.41 -12.28 3.81
N GLU A 5 12.86 -13.45 3.47
CA GLU A 5 12.07 -13.64 2.24
C GLU A 5 10.81 -12.76 2.25
N ARG A 6 10.17 -12.58 3.41
CA ARG A 6 9.01 -11.69 3.58
C ARG A 6 9.38 -10.23 3.35
N ARG A 7 10.51 -9.77 3.89
CA ARG A 7 11.00 -8.40 3.66
C ARG A 7 11.27 -8.15 2.19
N ALA A 8 11.97 -9.07 1.52
CA ALA A 8 12.23 -8.98 0.09
C ALA A 8 10.93 -8.88 -0.72
N ARG A 9 9.97 -9.78 -0.47
CA ARG A 9 8.68 -9.77 -1.17
C ARG A 9 7.88 -8.49 -0.94
N LEU A 10 7.90 -7.91 0.27
CA LEU A 10 7.23 -6.64 0.55
C LEU A 10 7.86 -5.47 -0.23
N GLY A 11 9.17 -5.50 -0.47
CA GLY A 11 9.86 -4.55 -1.33
C GLY A 11 9.42 -4.68 -2.80
N GLU A 12 9.42 -5.90 -3.33
CA GLU A 12 8.93 -6.19 -4.69
C GLU A 12 7.48 -5.74 -4.89
N LEU A 13 6.62 -6.04 -3.92
CA LEU A 13 5.22 -5.61 -3.94
C LEU A 13 5.08 -4.08 -3.96
N ALA A 14 5.97 -3.35 -3.29
CA ALA A 14 5.96 -1.89 -3.34
C ALA A 14 6.21 -1.38 -4.77
N ASP A 15 7.14 -2.00 -5.48
CA ASP A 15 7.48 -1.63 -6.86
C ASP A 15 6.39 -2.07 -7.85
N GLU A 16 5.78 -3.25 -7.65
CA GLU A 16 4.64 -3.74 -8.43
C GLU A 16 3.42 -2.82 -8.26
N ILE A 17 3.09 -2.41 -7.03
CA ILE A 17 1.99 -1.48 -6.73
C ILE A 17 2.25 -0.12 -7.40
N GLU A 18 3.45 0.41 -7.29
CA GLU A 18 3.83 1.69 -7.92
C GLU A 18 3.70 1.63 -9.45
N ALA A 19 4.17 0.56 -10.08
CA ALA A 19 4.05 0.35 -11.53
C ALA A 19 2.57 0.26 -11.96
N GLU A 20 1.75 -0.47 -11.21
CA GLU A 20 0.32 -0.61 -11.48
C GLU A 20 -0.43 0.72 -11.31
N MET A 21 -0.12 1.50 -10.26
CA MET A 21 -0.70 2.84 -10.06
C MET A 21 -0.35 3.78 -11.23
N ARG A 22 0.89 3.71 -11.76
CA ARG A 22 1.27 4.45 -12.96
C ARG A 22 0.51 3.98 -14.20
N ARG A 23 0.35 2.67 -14.37
CA ARG A 23 -0.42 2.07 -15.48
C ARG A 23 -1.88 2.53 -15.48
N LEU A 24 -2.48 2.62 -14.29
CA LEU A 24 -3.86 3.10 -14.09
C LEU A 24 -3.98 4.63 -14.18
N GLY A 25 -2.87 5.37 -14.24
CA GLY A 25 -2.87 6.83 -14.32
C GLY A 25 -3.26 7.54 -13.02
N VAL A 26 -3.18 6.84 -11.89
CA VAL A 26 -3.55 7.36 -10.55
C VAL A 26 -2.33 7.75 -9.72
N TRP A 27 -1.12 7.45 -10.22
CA TRP A 27 0.14 7.90 -9.64
C TRP A 27 0.33 9.41 -9.82
N SER A 28 0.78 10.10 -8.76
CA SER A 28 1.13 11.52 -8.85
C SER A 28 2.63 11.73 -8.71
N GLU A 29 3.24 12.49 -9.62
CA GLU A 29 4.65 12.91 -9.51
C GLU A 29 4.88 13.97 -8.42
N SER A 30 3.80 14.53 -7.86
CA SER A 30 3.85 15.52 -6.78
C SER A 30 2.73 15.23 -5.79
N PRO A 31 2.84 14.13 -5.02
CA PRO A 31 1.84 13.82 -4.02
C PRO A 31 1.85 14.88 -2.90
N PRO A 32 0.75 15.02 -2.14
CA PRO A 32 0.75 15.82 -0.91
C PRO A 32 1.80 15.31 0.08
N THR A 33 2.21 16.16 1.02
CA THR A 33 3.18 15.75 2.05
C THR A 33 2.62 14.68 2.97
N GLU A 34 3.49 13.92 3.62
CA GLU A 34 3.08 12.87 4.56
C GLU A 34 2.20 13.43 5.68
N GLU A 35 2.52 14.62 6.19
CA GLU A 35 1.70 15.28 7.21
C GLU A 35 0.27 15.50 6.71
N ARG A 36 0.12 16.00 5.49
CA ARG A 36 -1.19 16.26 4.86
C ARG A 36 -1.99 14.99 4.64
N VAL A 37 -1.32 13.89 4.29
CA VAL A 37 -1.95 12.58 4.10
C VAL A 37 -2.40 11.99 5.43
N LEU A 38 -1.60 12.18 6.49
CA LEU A 38 -1.87 11.66 7.83
C LEU A 38 -2.84 12.52 8.65
N GLU A 39 -3.10 13.78 8.25
CA GLU A 39 -4.14 14.64 8.83
C GLU A 39 -5.52 13.96 8.87
N GLY A 40 -5.83 13.13 7.87
CA GLY A 40 -7.06 12.34 7.81
C GLY A 40 -7.10 11.11 8.70
N GLY A 41 -6.05 10.86 9.49
CA GLY A 41 -5.93 9.68 10.35
C GLY A 41 -5.57 8.42 9.57
N ALA A 42 -6.04 7.26 10.05
CA ALA A 42 -5.77 5.98 9.40
C ALA A 42 -6.33 5.97 7.98
N PHE A 43 -5.49 5.60 7.00
CA PHE A 43 -5.84 5.56 5.58
C PHE A 43 -6.19 6.90 4.91
N GLY A 44 -5.94 8.04 5.58
CA GLY A 44 -6.17 9.37 5.01
C GLY A 44 -7.64 9.71 4.72
N VAL A 45 -8.57 8.96 5.34
CA VAL A 45 -10.01 9.01 5.06
C VAL A 45 -10.54 10.45 5.15
N GLY A 46 -11.16 10.91 4.07
CA GLY A 46 -11.81 12.22 4.01
C GLY A 46 -10.88 13.43 3.87
N THR A 47 -9.56 13.24 3.75
CA THR A 47 -8.60 14.35 3.60
C THR A 47 -7.89 14.34 2.24
N VAL A 48 -7.50 13.15 1.77
CA VAL A 48 -6.86 12.94 0.46
C VAL A 48 -7.47 11.72 -0.24
N PRO A 49 -7.39 11.64 -1.58
CA PRO A 49 -7.65 10.40 -2.29
C PRO A 49 -6.84 9.23 -1.71
N PHE A 50 -7.42 8.04 -1.67
CA PHE A 50 -6.80 6.85 -1.10
C PHE A 50 -5.49 6.50 -1.82
N GLU A 51 -5.41 6.79 -3.11
CA GLU A 51 -4.21 6.60 -3.94
C GLU A 51 -3.01 7.41 -3.43
N TYR A 52 -3.23 8.63 -2.92
CA TYR A 52 -2.17 9.41 -2.28
C TYR A 52 -1.72 8.79 -0.96
N TRP A 53 -2.65 8.20 -0.21
CA TRP A 53 -2.29 7.46 1.00
C TRP A 53 -1.44 6.23 0.68
N ILE A 54 -1.78 5.47 -0.37
CA ILE A 54 -0.97 4.35 -0.84
C ILE A 54 0.45 4.83 -1.19
N GLN A 55 0.54 5.86 -2.04
CA GLN A 55 1.82 6.36 -2.54
C GLN A 55 2.74 6.85 -1.41
N VAL A 56 2.20 7.62 -0.47
CA VAL A 56 3.00 8.31 0.54
C VAL A 56 3.24 7.45 1.77
N VAL A 57 2.24 6.67 2.21
CA VAL A 57 2.30 5.96 3.49
C VAL A 57 2.56 4.46 3.28
N LEU A 58 1.82 3.79 2.41
CA LEU A 58 1.96 2.34 2.23
C LEU A 58 3.31 2.00 1.61
N LEU A 59 3.63 2.59 0.46
CA LEU A 59 4.87 2.28 -0.26
C LEU A 59 6.12 2.61 0.54
N ALA A 60 6.13 3.77 1.23
CA ALA A 60 7.22 4.15 2.11
C ALA A 60 7.45 3.09 3.21
N ARG A 61 6.38 2.64 3.87
CA ARG A 61 6.48 1.61 4.92
C ARG A 61 6.96 0.27 4.37
N LEU A 62 6.46 -0.16 3.21
CA LEU A 62 6.90 -1.42 2.60
C LEU A 62 8.41 -1.39 2.30
N ARG A 63 8.90 -0.26 1.76
CA ARG A 63 10.32 -0.05 1.49
C ARG A 63 11.17 -0.05 2.76
N GLN A 64 10.69 0.58 3.84
CA GLN A 64 11.37 0.56 5.14
C GLN A 64 11.43 -0.86 5.74
N VAL A 65 10.35 -1.65 5.60
CA VAL A 65 10.36 -3.06 6.01
C VAL A 65 11.38 -3.85 5.19
N ALA A 66 11.40 -3.66 3.87
CA ALA A 66 12.35 -4.33 2.98
C ALA A 66 13.81 -3.98 3.31
N ALA A 67 14.07 -2.72 3.65
CA ALA A 67 15.39 -2.22 4.06
C ALA A 67 15.81 -2.68 5.48
N GLY A 68 14.92 -3.32 6.24
CA GLY A 68 15.22 -3.75 7.61
C GLY A 68 15.09 -2.64 8.66
N GLU A 69 14.64 -1.44 8.27
CA GLU A 69 14.55 -0.27 9.16
C GLU A 69 13.45 -0.41 10.21
N ILE A 70 12.33 -1.06 9.83
CA ILE A 70 11.21 -1.35 10.73
C ILE A 70 10.86 -2.84 10.69
N PRO A 71 10.29 -3.42 11.76
CA PRO A 71 9.83 -4.81 11.75
C PRO A 71 8.67 -5.00 10.78
N ILE A 72 8.49 -6.23 10.28
CA ILE A 72 7.29 -6.60 9.54
C ILE A 72 6.08 -6.40 10.47
N PRO A 73 5.05 -5.63 10.07
CA PRO A 73 3.90 -5.40 10.92
C PRO A 73 3.15 -6.71 11.16
N GLY A 74 2.86 -7.04 12.43
CA GLY A 74 2.19 -8.30 12.78
C GLY A 74 0.73 -8.40 12.31
N ARG A 75 0.16 -7.31 11.79
CA ARG A 75 -1.13 -7.27 11.09
C ARG A 75 -1.15 -6.11 10.11
N SER A 76 -1.60 -6.38 8.90
CA SER A 76 -1.97 -5.38 7.91
C SER A 76 -3.40 -5.67 7.46
N SER A 77 -4.16 -4.63 7.17
CA SER A 77 -5.57 -4.73 6.76
C SER A 77 -5.90 -3.67 5.72
N VAL A 78 -4.91 -3.33 4.90
CA VAL A 78 -4.99 -2.26 3.90
C VAL A 78 -5.94 -2.67 2.79
N GLY A 79 -5.97 -3.94 2.42
CA GLY A 79 -6.80 -4.46 1.35
C GLY A 79 -8.30 -4.48 1.67
N VAL A 80 -8.68 -4.50 2.96
CA VAL A 80 -10.07 -4.28 3.37
C VAL A 80 -10.49 -2.84 3.10
N GLN A 81 -9.60 -1.88 3.33
CA GLN A 81 -9.86 -0.47 3.01
C GLN A 81 -9.87 -0.25 1.50
N ALA A 82 -8.92 -0.83 0.77
CA ALA A 82 -8.84 -0.73 -0.69
C ALA A 82 -10.12 -1.19 -1.38
N ALA A 83 -10.67 -2.34 -0.97
CA ALA A 83 -11.94 -2.83 -1.49
C ALA A 83 -13.11 -1.86 -1.23
N ARG A 84 -13.12 -1.15 -0.10
CA ARG A 84 -14.17 -0.17 0.23
C ARG A 84 -14.07 1.11 -0.60
N GLU A 85 -12.86 1.62 -0.81
CA GLU A 85 -12.65 2.85 -1.58
C GLU A 85 -12.86 2.61 -3.08
N TRP A 86 -12.51 1.43 -3.59
CA TRP A 86 -12.57 1.12 -5.02
C TRP A 86 -13.80 0.34 -5.48
N ASP A 87 -14.73 -0.02 -4.59
CA ASP A 87 -16.04 -0.61 -4.95
C ASP A 87 -16.83 0.30 -5.92
N THR A 88 -16.53 1.60 -5.92
CA THR A 88 -17.16 2.61 -6.78
C THR A 88 -16.20 3.21 -7.83
N ALA A 89 -14.99 2.67 -7.96
CA ALA A 89 -14.02 3.19 -8.91
C ALA A 89 -14.52 3.00 -10.36
N GLY A 90 -14.40 4.05 -11.17
CA GLY A 90 -14.79 4.01 -12.59
C GLY A 90 -13.79 3.30 -13.51
N TYR A 91 -12.82 2.59 -12.95
CA TYR A 91 -11.72 1.92 -13.66
C TYR A 91 -11.39 0.59 -12.99
N ASP A 92 -10.77 -0.32 -13.74
CA ASP A 92 -10.40 -1.64 -13.25
C ASP A 92 -9.24 -1.55 -12.26
N THR A 93 -9.53 -1.78 -10.99
CA THR A 93 -8.58 -1.80 -9.88
C THR A 93 -8.27 -3.22 -9.41
N SER A 94 -8.77 -4.27 -10.07
CA SER A 94 -8.67 -5.64 -9.57
C SER A 94 -7.21 -6.07 -9.35
N HIS A 95 -6.32 -5.79 -10.31
CA HIS A 95 -4.91 -6.13 -10.14
C HIS A 95 -4.24 -5.36 -9.00
N LEU A 96 -4.53 -4.07 -8.86
CA LEU A 96 -4.01 -3.26 -7.75
C LEU A 96 -4.54 -3.74 -6.40
N GLN A 97 -5.80 -4.16 -6.33
CA GLN A 97 -6.39 -4.77 -5.13
C GLN A 97 -5.70 -6.09 -4.77
N ASP A 98 -5.44 -6.95 -5.75
CA ASP A 98 -4.75 -8.22 -5.54
C ASP A 98 -3.35 -8.01 -4.94
N LEU A 99 -2.59 -7.03 -5.45
CA LEU A 99 -1.28 -6.67 -4.92
C LEU A 99 -1.36 -6.20 -3.45
N ILE A 100 -2.38 -5.41 -3.12
CA ILE A 100 -2.59 -4.92 -1.74
C ILE A 100 -3.04 -6.07 -0.80
N HIS A 101 -3.87 -7.00 -1.27
CA HIS A 101 -4.21 -8.20 -0.50
C HIS A 101 -2.99 -9.08 -0.28
N GLU A 102 -2.08 -9.17 -1.25
CA GLU A 102 -0.82 -9.89 -1.09
C GLU A 102 0.07 -9.26 -0.02
N VAL A 103 0.16 -7.92 0.02
CA VAL A 103 0.83 -7.20 1.10
C VAL A 103 0.28 -7.63 2.46
N ASP A 104 -1.04 -7.65 2.62
CA ASP A 104 -1.69 -8.05 3.87
C ASP A 104 -1.34 -9.51 4.24
N ALA A 105 -1.31 -10.42 3.27
CA ALA A 105 -0.97 -11.83 3.50
C ALA A 105 0.50 -12.03 3.89
N VAL A 106 1.43 -11.35 3.22
CA VAL A 106 2.86 -11.43 3.50
C VAL A 106 3.19 -10.80 4.86
N ALA A 107 2.59 -9.64 5.15
CA ALA A 107 2.76 -8.93 6.41
C ALA A 107 2.12 -9.68 7.60
N GLY A 108 0.89 -10.17 7.44
CA GLY A 108 0.17 -10.90 8.49
C GLY A 108 0.85 -12.21 8.89
N GLY A 109 1.63 -12.80 7.98
CA GLY A 109 2.20 -14.13 8.16
C GLY A 109 1.08 -15.16 8.08
N ARG A 110 1.12 -16.02 7.05
CA ARG A 110 0.22 -17.19 7.01
C ARG A 110 0.35 -17.94 8.34
N ARG A 111 -0.72 -17.95 9.13
CA ARG A 111 -0.89 -18.87 10.25
C ARG A 111 -0.89 -20.31 9.75
#